data_AF-A0A9D6LBA3-F1
#
_entry.id   AF-A0A9D6LBA3-F1
#
_cell.length_a   1.000
_cell.length_b   1.000
_cell.length_c   1.000
_cell.angle_alpha   90.00
_cell.angle_beta   90.00
_cell.angle_gamma   90.00
#
_symmetry.space_group_name_H-M   'P 1'
#
loop_
_entity.id
_entity.type
_entity.pdbx_description
1 polymer ?
#
loop_
_entity_poly.entity_id
_entity_poly.type
_entity_poly.pdbx_seq_one_letter_code
_entity_poly.pdbx_strand_id
1 'polypeptide(L)'
;MSHAFEDGRASYVDQYGNSHVSSQLEPSVPSLGNLASGHHAVDESNRLATVTYTFRDGRASYTDEYGNGHVSRALSAETGHASADADVKRDATIIDASNRIGRVAYVFEDDRVRYADAYGNNHVDGSKSLSVEVETNPKYDKKLAYATEGYSVGTPKRFFKDGRIELVMLGGGGRVETRLYSQVNELSGYAAGTLVAESTGLSGRVTMVFENGTVAAEYKYSYEDKELAATIAAKIFGFDPARIAQDEATWIHLLEQRVLAEKNKWYRFNGPRGLLTAVESGLPALKAQLAARLAREPRLVRSDENRSAVLAILGAATPTPAPGAGEPTKPVTKPGRRGD
;
A
#
# COMPACT_ATOMS: atom_id res chain seq x y z
N MET A 1 23.22 50.43 -1.09
CA MET A 1 22.62 51.72 -0.71
C MET A 1 21.67 52.13 -1.81
N SER A 2 20.41 52.35 -1.50
CA SER A 2 19.45 52.95 -2.43
C SER A 2 19.49 54.47 -2.30
N HIS A 3 19.46 55.19 -3.43
CA HIS A 3 19.32 56.64 -3.46
C HIS A 3 17.93 56.97 -3.99
N ALA A 4 17.13 57.72 -3.22
CA ALA A 4 15.84 58.22 -3.69
C ALA A 4 16.04 59.57 -4.39
N PHE A 5 15.47 59.72 -5.58
CA PHE A 5 15.48 60.94 -6.39
C PHE A 5 14.25 61.79 -6.06
N GLU A 6 14.34 63.11 -6.27
CA GLU A 6 13.24 64.07 -6.04
C GLU A 6 12.02 63.80 -6.93
N ASP A 7 12.21 63.14 -8.08
CA ASP A 7 11.14 62.76 -9.01
C ASP A 7 10.43 61.44 -8.65
N GLY A 8 10.71 60.90 -7.44
CA GLY A 8 10.08 59.68 -6.93
C GLY A 8 10.71 58.38 -7.44
N ARG A 9 11.76 58.45 -8.28
CA ARG A 9 12.56 57.27 -8.61
C ARG A 9 13.46 56.88 -7.44
N ALA A 10 13.89 55.63 -7.40
CA ALA A 10 15.01 55.23 -6.55
C ALA A 10 16.00 54.34 -7.31
N SER A 11 17.29 54.49 -6.98
CA SER A 11 18.34 53.60 -7.42
C SER A 11 18.45 52.40 -6.49
N TYR A 12 18.74 51.23 -7.04
CA TYR A 12 19.02 50.02 -6.26
C TYR A 12 20.05 49.16 -6.98
N VAL A 13 20.68 48.26 -6.24
CA VAL A 13 21.61 47.26 -6.78
C VAL A 13 20.93 45.91 -6.65
N ASP A 14 20.83 45.16 -7.75
CA ASP A 14 20.26 43.81 -7.74
C ASP A 14 21.23 42.78 -7.13
N GLN A 15 20.77 41.54 -7.01
CA GLN A 15 21.56 40.42 -6.49
C GLN A 15 22.82 40.08 -7.31
N TYR A 16 22.96 40.62 -8.52
CA TYR A 16 24.12 40.44 -9.40
C TYR A 16 25.07 41.65 -9.37
N GLY A 17 24.77 42.66 -8.56
CA GLY A 17 25.58 43.88 -8.48
C GLY A 17 25.24 44.92 -9.56
N ASN A 18 24.19 44.72 -10.37
CA ASN A 18 23.80 45.71 -11.37
C ASN A 18 23.02 46.84 -10.72
N SER A 19 23.36 48.08 -11.07
CA SER A 19 22.62 49.26 -10.65
C SER A 19 21.41 49.50 -11.54
N HIS A 20 20.27 49.74 -10.94
CA HIS A 20 18.99 50.04 -11.58
C HIS A 20 18.44 51.35 -11.04
N VAL A 21 17.62 52.04 -11.83
CA VAL A 21 16.79 53.19 -11.39
C VAL A 21 15.36 52.90 -11.79
N SER A 22 14.44 52.92 -10.83
CA SER A 22 13.02 52.62 -11.08
C SER A 22 12.12 53.64 -10.40
N SER A 23 11.05 54.06 -11.09
CA SER A 23 9.92 54.82 -10.54
C SER A 23 8.84 53.93 -9.95
N GLN A 24 8.97 52.61 -10.08
CA GLN A 24 7.98 51.61 -9.68
C GLN A 24 8.52 50.75 -8.54
N LEU A 25 9.13 51.39 -7.54
CA LEU A 25 9.62 50.72 -6.35
C LEU A 25 8.54 50.75 -5.28
N GLU A 26 8.23 49.56 -4.77
CA GLU A 26 7.28 49.39 -3.69
C GLU A 26 8.03 49.24 -2.37
N PRO A 27 7.70 50.05 -1.35
CA PRO A 27 8.39 49.97 -0.07
C PRO A 27 8.07 48.62 0.59
N SER A 28 9.09 48.04 1.22
CA SER A 28 8.87 46.89 2.09
C SER A 28 8.03 47.30 3.29
N VAL A 29 7.11 46.45 3.70
CA VAL A 29 6.35 46.59 4.94
C VAL A 29 6.75 45.47 5.92
N PRO A 30 6.50 45.60 7.23
CA PRO A 30 6.84 44.54 8.18
C PRO A 30 6.05 43.24 7.93
N SER A 31 4.81 43.36 7.47
CA SER A 31 3.93 42.23 7.17
C SER A 31 2.83 42.56 6.15
N LEU A 32 2.30 41.52 5.52
CA LEU A 32 1.08 41.53 4.70
C LEU A 32 0.13 40.45 5.25
N GLY A 33 -0.80 40.82 6.13
CA GLY A 33 -1.57 39.84 6.88
C GLY A 33 -0.65 38.97 7.74
N ASN A 34 -0.72 37.64 7.56
CA ASN A 34 0.14 36.68 8.25
C ASN A 34 1.49 36.41 7.54
N LEU A 35 1.73 37.02 6.37
CA LEU A 35 3.02 36.96 5.71
C LEU A 35 3.98 37.98 6.36
N ALA A 36 5.03 37.49 7.02
CA ALA A 36 6.09 38.30 7.61
C ALA A 36 7.45 37.63 7.37
N SER A 37 8.55 38.40 7.43
CA SER A 37 9.90 37.85 7.26
C SER A 37 10.16 36.69 8.22
N GLY A 38 10.65 35.56 7.69
CA GLY A 38 10.93 34.32 8.43
C GLY A 38 9.73 33.39 8.58
N HIS A 39 8.51 33.80 8.24
CA HIS A 39 7.33 32.93 8.29
C HIS A 39 7.29 31.98 7.10
N HIS A 40 6.66 30.81 7.31
CA HIS A 40 6.40 29.86 6.25
C HIS A 40 5.13 30.24 5.46
N ALA A 41 5.13 29.91 4.18
CA ALA A 41 4.01 30.05 3.28
C ALA A 41 4.03 28.94 2.23
N VAL A 42 2.98 28.84 1.44
CA VAL A 42 2.91 27.99 0.25
C VAL A 42 2.49 28.81 -0.96
N ASP A 43 3.16 28.59 -2.09
CA ASP A 43 2.87 29.29 -3.34
C ASP A 43 1.91 28.50 -4.24
N GLU A 44 1.47 29.05 -5.37
CA GLU A 44 0.57 28.36 -6.32
C GLU A 44 1.12 27.03 -6.89
N SER A 45 2.44 26.82 -6.83
CA SER A 45 3.10 25.58 -7.28
C SER A 45 3.28 24.56 -6.15
N ASN A 46 2.65 24.78 -4.99
CA ASN A 46 2.76 23.94 -3.79
C ASN A 46 4.19 23.84 -3.23
N ARG A 47 5.03 24.85 -3.48
CA ARG A 47 6.38 24.93 -2.91
C ARG A 47 6.29 25.51 -1.51
N LEU A 48 7.00 24.90 -0.57
CA LEU A 48 7.20 25.51 0.74
C LEU A 48 8.10 26.74 0.58
N ALA A 49 7.64 27.86 1.09
CA ALA A 49 8.29 29.15 1.01
C ALA A 49 8.68 29.63 2.40
N THR A 50 9.83 30.29 2.52
CA THR A 50 10.19 31.13 3.68
C THR A 50 10.20 32.58 3.22
N VAL A 51 9.28 33.38 3.75
CA VAL A 51 9.12 34.79 3.37
C VAL A 51 10.36 35.58 3.78
N THR A 52 10.91 36.36 2.85
CA THR A 52 12.10 37.20 3.08
C THR A 52 11.70 38.67 3.23
N TYR A 53 10.82 39.16 2.35
CA TYR A 53 10.31 40.54 2.36
C TYR A 53 8.85 40.57 1.95
N THR A 54 8.09 41.53 2.48
CA THR A 54 6.74 41.84 2.01
C THR A 54 6.68 43.29 1.54
N PHE A 55 5.85 43.58 0.54
CA PHE A 55 5.78 44.88 -0.14
C PHE A 55 4.39 45.49 0.01
N ARG A 56 4.29 46.82 0.09
CA ARG A 56 3.01 47.53 0.25
C ARG A 56 1.97 47.18 -0.82
N ASP A 57 2.40 46.82 -2.02
CA ASP A 57 1.52 46.45 -3.15
C ASP A 57 1.00 45.00 -3.10
N GLY A 58 1.21 44.29 -1.99
CA GLY A 58 0.71 42.93 -1.79
C GLY A 58 1.62 41.83 -2.31
N ARG A 59 2.80 42.15 -2.86
CA ARG A 59 3.81 41.13 -3.19
C ARG A 59 4.59 40.70 -1.96
N ALA A 60 5.11 39.48 -2.00
CA ALA A 60 6.12 38.99 -1.08
C ALA A 60 7.28 38.35 -1.85
N SER A 61 8.50 38.66 -1.43
CA SER A 61 9.71 37.94 -1.81
C SER A 61 9.91 36.77 -0.86
N TYR A 62 10.27 35.60 -1.37
CA TYR A 62 10.49 34.42 -0.57
C TYR A 62 11.59 33.54 -1.17
N THR A 63 12.09 32.61 -0.36
CA THR A 63 13.00 31.55 -0.80
C THR A 63 12.27 30.21 -0.70
N ASP A 64 12.33 29.39 -1.74
CA ASP A 64 11.75 28.04 -1.71
C ASP A 64 12.64 27.05 -0.92
N GLU A 65 12.13 25.84 -0.71
CA GLU A 65 12.84 24.75 -0.02
C GLU A 65 14.17 24.31 -0.69
N TYR A 66 14.47 24.79 -1.91
CA TYR A 66 15.72 24.54 -2.64
C TYR A 66 16.67 25.75 -2.64
N GLY A 67 16.30 26.86 -1.99
CA GLY A 67 17.11 28.06 -1.93
C GLY A 67 16.90 29.05 -3.08
N ASN A 68 15.91 28.81 -3.98
CA ASN A 68 15.65 29.73 -5.08
C ASN A 68 14.77 30.90 -4.61
N GLY A 69 15.15 32.12 -5.02
CA GLY A 69 14.40 33.33 -4.73
C GLY A 69 13.24 33.56 -5.71
N HIS A 70 12.10 33.97 -5.19
CA HIS A 70 10.88 34.25 -5.96
C HIS A 70 10.18 35.49 -5.43
N VAL A 71 9.31 36.09 -6.26
CA VAL A 71 8.40 37.17 -5.84
C VAL A 71 7.01 36.84 -6.36
N SER A 72 5.99 36.83 -5.49
CA SER A 72 4.61 36.52 -5.86
C SER A 72 3.61 37.33 -5.04
N ARG A 73 2.40 37.51 -5.58
CA ARG A 73 1.21 37.98 -4.82
C ARG A 73 0.37 36.81 -4.29
N ALA A 74 0.57 35.61 -4.82
CA ALA A 74 -0.21 34.42 -4.52
C ALA A 74 0.55 33.49 -3.58
N LEU A 75 0.76 33.97 -2.35
CA LEU A 75 1.24 33.15 -1.24
C LEU A 75 0.11 32.99 -0.23
N SER A 76 0.00 31.79 0.31
CA SER A 76 -0.88 31.47 1.43
C SER A 76 0.00 31.27 2.68
N ALA A 77 -0.19 32.10 3.71
CA ALA A 77 0.66 32.05 4.90
C ALA A 77 0.41 30.78 5.72
N GLU A 78 1.41 30.31 6.46
CA GLU A 78 1.17 29.32 7.53
C GLU A 78 0.18 29.92 8.53
N THR A 79 -0.85 29.16 8.86
CA THR A 79 -1.76 29.48 9.95
C THR A 79 -1.43 28.60 11.15
N GLY A 80 -1.42 29.21 12.33
CA GLY A 80 -1.35 28.47 13.59
C GLY A 80 -2.66 27.77 13.95
N HIS A 81 -3.70 27.91 13.13
CA HIS A 81 -5.03 27.35 13.36
C HIS A 81 -5.22 26.08 12.54
N ALA A 82 -6.19 25.26 12.93
CA ALA A 82 -6.56 24.10 12.13
C ALA A 82 -7.13 24.54 10.78
N SER A 83 -7.04 23.66 9.77
CA SER A 83 -7.69 23.90 8.47
C SER A 83 -9.21 24.10 8.62
N ALA A 84 -9.92 24.45 7.55
CA ALA A 84 -11.39 24.46 7.54
C ALA A 84 -12.01 23.15 8.06
N ASP A 85 -11.31 22.02 7.97
CA ASP A 85 -11.55 20.87 8.84
C ASP A 85 -10.77 21.07 10.15
N ALA A 86 -11.47 21.55 11.17
CA ALA A 86 -10.91 22.02 12.45
C ALA A 86 -10.06 20.99 13.21
N ASP A 87 -10.01 19.75 12.73
CA ASP A 87 -9.22 18.67 13.31
C ASP A 87 -7.80 18.60 12.72
N VAL A 88 -7.57 19.08 11.49
CA VAL A 88 -6.23 19.03 10.85
C VAL A 88 -5.38 20.19 11.34
N LYS A 89 -4.46 19.88 12.26
CA LYS A 89 -3.51 20.83 12.86
C LYS A 89 -2.08 20.33 12.74
N ARG A 90 -1.11 21.23 12.98
CA ARG A 90 0.30 20.87 13.09
C ARG A 90 0.51 19.68 14.02
N ASP A 91 1.43 18.81 13.64
CA ASP A 91 1.80 17.57 14.32
C ASP A 91 0.73 16.47 14.38
N ALA A 92 -0.48 16.70 13.85
CA ALA A 92 -1.50 15.66 13.73
C ALA A 92 -1.06 14.55 12.77
N THR A 93 -1.41 13.30 13.11
CA THR A 93 -1.33 12.20 12.14
C THR A 93 -2.56 12.27 11.23
N ILE A 94 -2.33 12.19 9.93
CA ILE A 94 -3.38 12.20 8.92
C ILE A 94 -3.19 11.06 7.93
N ILE A 95 -4.25 10.77 7.18
CA ILE A 95 -4.22 9.92 6.00
C ILE A 95 -4.87 10.66 4.82
N ASP A 96 -4.24 10.59 3.65
CA ASP A 96 -4.72 11.24 2.43
C ASP A 96 -5.50 10.29 1.51
N ALA A 97 -6.08 10.77 0.40
CA ALA A 97 -6.82 9.91 -0.55
C ALA A 97 -6.02 8.73 -1.14
N SER A 98 -4.69 8.79 -1.13
CA SER A 98 -3.81 7.72 -1.62
C SER A 98 -3.41 6.73 -0.53
N ASN A 99 -4.05 6.79 0.64
CA ASN A 99 -3.74 6.02 1.84
C ASN A 99 -2.29 6.23 2.35
N ARG A 100 -1.69 7.39 2.06
CA ARG A 100 -0.43 7.80 2.65
C ARG A 100 -0.72 8.34 4.04
N ILE A 101 -0.06 7.76 5.03
CA ILE A 101 -0.15 8.18 6.43
C ILE A 101 1.07 9.06 6.71
N GLY A 102 0.83 10.24 7.26
CA GLY A 102 1.90 11.19 7.55
C GLY A 102 1.57 12.13 8.69
N ARG A 103 2.56 12.93 9.09
CA ARG A 103 2.46 13.92 10.15
C ARG A 103 2.45 15.32 9.58
N VAL A 104 1.46 16.12 9.95
CA VAL A 104 1.31 17.50 9.48
C VAL A 104 2.48 18.36 9.96
N ALA A 105 3.16 19.01 9.03
CA ALA A 105 4.21 19.97 9.30
C ALA A 105 3.66 21.40 9.35
N TYR A 106 2.83 21.76 8.37
CA TYR A 106 2.27 23.10 8.21
C TYR A 106 0.82 23.03 7.73
N VAL A 107 0.01 23.99 8.17
CA VAL A 107 -1.34 24.26 7.66
C VAL A 107 -1.33 25.69 7.15
N PHE A 108 -1.92 25.94 5.99
CA PHE A 108 -1.92 27.24 5.34
C PHE A 108 -3.32 27.87 5.30
N GLU A 109 -3.40 29.18 5.15
CA GLU A 109 -4.65 29.96 5.17
C GLU A 109 -5.68 29.55 4.11
N ASP A 110 -5.21 28.97 3.00
CA ASP A 110 -6.03 28.44 1.91
C ASP A 110 -6.33 26.94 2.04
N ASP A 111 -6.30 26.41 3.27
CA ASP A 111 -6.57 25.03 3.66
C ASP A 111 -5.59 23.98 3.12
N ARG A 112 -4.52 24.40 2.44
CA ARG A 112 -3.46 23.47 2.07
C ARG A 112 -2.70 22.99 3.30
N VAL A 113 -2.29 21.72 3.25
CA VAL A 113 -1.57 21.08 4.35
C VAL A 113 -0.29 20.45 3.82
N ARG A 114 0.85 20.82 4.43
CA ARG A 114 2.14 20.13 4.23
C ARG A 114 2.26 19.02 5.26
N TYR A 115 2.59 17.81 4.84
CA TYR A 115 2.87 16.70 5.75
C TYR A 115 4.02 15.82 5.23
N ALA A 116 4.69 15.14 6.15
CA ALA A 116 5.72 14.15 5.83
C ALA A 116 5.19 12.74 6.07
N ASP A 117 5.33 11.85 5.09
CA ASP A 117 5.00 10.43 5.26
C ASP A 117 6.06 9.68 6.08
N ALA A 118 5.82 8.39 6.35
CA ALA A 118 6.74 7.55 7.12
C ALA A 118 8.13 7.37 6.46
N TYR A 119 8.28 7.70 5.18
CA TYR A 119 9.55 7.65 4.44
C TYR A 119 10.25 9.01 4.38
N GLY A 120 9.68 10.04 5.01
CA GLY A 120 10.19 11.41 4.98
C GLY A 120 9.90 12.15 3.67
N ASN A 121 9.06 11.59 2.78
CA ASN A 121 8.64 12.34 1.60
C ASN A 121 7.63 13.39 2.03
N ASN A 122 7.83 14.61 1.58
CA ASN A 122 6.94 15.71 1.89
C ASN A 122 5.87 15.85 0.81
N HIS A 123 4.62 15.96 1.22
CA HIS A 123 3.45 16.15 0.36
C HIS A 123 2.76 17.48 0.70
N VAL A 124 2.10 18.08 -0.29
CA VAL A 124 1.15 19.18 -0.08
C VAL A 124 -0.18 18.72 -0.62
N ASP A 125 -1.21 18.79 0.21
CA ASP A 125 -2.57 18.43 -0.16
C ASP A 125 -3.50 19.62 0.10
N GLY A 126 -4.18 20.08 -0.95
CA GLY A 126 -5.24 21.08 -0.89
C GLY A 126 -6.64 20.49 -1.04
N SER A 127 -6.74 19.17 -1.13
CA SER A 127 -8.02 18.48 -1.16
C SER A 127 -8.58 18.34 0.24
N LYS A 128 -9.90 18.42 0.36
CA LYS A 128 -10.64 18.12 1.61
C LYS A 128 -10.70 16.62 1.91
N SER A 129 -9.73 15.83 1.43
CA SER A 129 -9.70 14.37 1.53
C SER A 129 -8.80 13.84 2.65
N LEU A 130 -8.15 14.75 3.38
CA LEU A 130 -7.37 14.40 4.56
C LEU A 130 -8.28 13.96 5.69
N SER A 131 -7.91 12.86 6.34
CA SER A 131 -8.60 12.37 7.54
C SER A 131 -7.64 12.29 8.71
N VAL A 132 -8.01 12.91 9.84
CA VAL A 132 -7.21 12.90 11.06
C VAL A 132 -7.34 11.58 11.81
N GLU A 133 -6.25 11.17 12.46
CA GLU A 133 -6.23 10.05 13.40
C GLU A 133 -7.15 10.34 14.61
N VAL A 134 -8.00 9.36 14.94
CA VAL A 134 -8.86 9.39 16.11
C VAL A 134 -8.48 8.26 17.07
N GLU A 135 -8.73 8.45 18.36
CA GLU A 135 -8.30 7.47 19.37
C GLU A 135 -9.09 6.17 19.28
N THR A 136 -10.40 6.26 19.03
CA THR A 136 -11.33 5.14 19.07
C THR A 136 -12.08 4.98 17.76
N ASN A 137 -12.55 3.76 17.50
CA ASN A 137 -13.47 3.45 16.42
C ASN A 137 -14.71 2.77 17.02
N PRO A 138 -15.94 3.12 16.59
CA PRO A 138 -17.15 2.56 17.18
C PRO A 138 -17.33 1.05 16.93
N LYS A 139 -16.62 0.47 15.96
CA LYS A 139 -16.75 -0.93 15.56
C LYS A 139 -15.52 -1.79 15.88
N TYR A 140 -14.34 -1.18 15.99
CA TYR A 140 -13.07 -1.90 16.05
C TYR A 140 -12.24 -1.52 17.27
N ASP A 141 -11.56 -2.50 17.88
CA ASP A 141 -10.69 -2.33 19.05
C ASP A 141 -9.24 -2.61 18.65
N LYS A 142 -8.31 -1.71 19.03
CA LYS A 142 -6.86 -1.86 18.74
C LYS A 142 -6.22 -3.09 19.38
N LYS A 143 -6.88 -3.73 20.36
CA LYS A 143 -6.39 -4.93 21.06
C LYS A 143 -6.82 -6.24 20.41
N LEU A 144 -7.78 -6.21 19.49
CA LEU A 144 -8.33 -7.40 18.85
C LEU A 144 -7.73 -7.59 17.45
N ALA A 145 -7.53 -8.84 17.07
CA ALA A 145 -7.19 -9.19 15.70
C ALA A 145 -8.45 -9.22 14.83
N TYR A 146 -8.28 -8.82 13.57
CA TYR A 146 -9.33 -8.89 12.56
C TYR A 146 -8.80 -9.44 11.25
N ALA A 147 -9.70 -10.02 10.46
CA ALA A 147 -9.44 -10.32 9.07
C ALA A 147 -9.79 -9.14 8.16
N THR A 148 -9.08 -9.05 7.05
CA THR A 148 -9.29 -8.09 5.96
C THR A 148 -10.08 -8.75 4.82
N GLU A 149 -10.59 -7.97 3.86
CA GLU A 149 -11.22 -8.51 2.65
C GLU A 149 -10.27 -9.39 1.83
N GLY A 150 -8.96 -9.13 1.92
CA GLY A 150 -7.92 -9.93 1.26
C GLY A 150 -7.49 -11.18 2.03
N TYR A 151 -8.30 -11.66 2.99
CA TYR A 151 -8.02 -12.86 3.80
C TYR A 151 -6.69 -12.82 4.56
N SER A 152 -6.22 -11.62 4.87
CA SER A 152 -5.07 -11.40 5.73
C SER A 152 -5.56 -11.00 7.12
N VAL A 153 -4.77 -11.29 8.15
CA VAL A 153 -5.12 -10.98 9.55
C VAL A 153 -4.16 -9.92 10.09
N GLY A 154 -4.68 -8.97 10.86
CA GLY A 154 -3.88 -7.93 11.50
C GLY A 154 -4.60 -7.28 12.68
N THR A 155 -3.87 -6.46 13.41
CA THR A 155 -4.37 -5.70 14.56
C THR A 155 -4.44 -4.21 14.21
N PRO A 156 -5.54 -3.51 14.49
CA PRO A 156 -5.62 -2.08 14.24
C PRO A 156 -4.57 -1.32 15.05
N LYS A 157 -3.86 -0.42 14.37
CA LYS A 157 -2.86 0.47 14.95
C LYS A 157 -3.40 1.88 15.07
N ARG A 158 -4.05 2.38 14.01
CA ARG A 158 -4.64 3.72 13.95
C ARG A 158 -6.05 3.67 13.37
N PHE A 159 -6.88 4.58 13.82
CA PHE A 159 -8.20 4.84 13.26
C PHE A 159 -8.22 6.25 12.70
N PHE A 160 -8.92 6.44 11.60
CA PHE A 160 -9.08 7.75 10.98
C PHE A 160 -10.56 8.15 11.00
N LYS A 161 -10.82 9.47 11.08
CA LYS A 161 -12.17 10.06 11.20
C LYS A 161 -13.12 9.60 10.10
N ASP A 162 -12.61 9.27 8.91
CA ASP A 162 -13.39 8.78 7.77
C ASP A 162 -13.64 7.27 7.76
N GLY A 163 -13.27 6.57 8.84
CA GLY A 163 -13.48 5.13 9.01
C GLY A 163 -12.36 4.25 8.47
N ARG A 164 -11.32 4.82 7.84
CA ARG A 164 -10.12 4.04 7.47
C ARG A 164 -9.34 3.60 8.71
N ILE A 165 -8.69 2.45 8.59
CA ILE A 165 -7.98 1.77 9.67
C ILE A 165 -6.60 1.35 9.16
N GLU A 166 -5.53 1.79 9.82
CA GLU A 166 -4.19 1.22 9.63
C GLU A 166 -4.08 -0.06 10.46
N LEU A 167 -3.73 -1.18 9.84
CA LEU A 167 -3.45 -2.46 10.49
C LEU A 167 -1.96 -2.76 10.48
N VAL A 168 -1.50 -3.43 11.53
CA VAL A 168 -0.25 -4.20 11.52
C VAL A 168 -0.60 -5.65 11.26
N MET A 169 -0.10 -6.20 10.14
CA MET A 169 -0.45 -7.55 9.70
C MET A 169 0.32 -8.62 10.48
N LEU A 170 -0.23 -9.84 10.55
CA LEU A 170 0.53 -11.02 10.97
C LEU A 170 1.72 -11.21 10.02
N GLY A 171 2.93 -11.27 10.58
CA GLY A 171 4.19 -11.27 9.81
C GLY A 171 4.79 -9.87 9.56
N GLY A 172 4.15 -8.82 10.06
CA GLY A 172 4.60 -7.44 9.93
C GLY A 172 4.08 -6.73 8.68
N GLY A 173 4.45 -5.45 8.54
CA GLY A 173 3.93 -4.59 7.48
C GLY A 173 2.60 -3.92 7.84
N GLY A 174 2.35 -2.78 7.21
CA GLY A 174 1.16 -1.97 7.39
C GLY A 174 0.19 -2.11 6.21
N ARG A 175 -1.12 -2.03 6.48
CA ARG A 175 -2.15 -1.92 5.44
C ARG A 175 -3.26 -0.99 5.89
N VAL A 176 -3.92 -0.32 4.95
CA VAL A 176 -5.10 0.49 5.23
C VAL A 176 -6.34 -0.24 4.70
N GLU A 177 -7.37 -0.34 5.53
CA GLU A 177 -8.65 -0.96 5.20
C GLU A 177 -9.81 -0.07 5.66
N THR A 178 -10.96 -0.21 5.01
CA THR A 178 -12.23 0.42 5.43
C THR A 178 -13.19 -0.56 6.10
N ARG A 179 -12.92 -1.86 5.96
CA ARG A 179 -13.75 -2.93 6.50
C ARG A 179 -12.88 -4.06 7.03
N LEU A 180 -13.19 -4.45 8.26
CA LEU A 180 -12.61 -5.58 8.95
C LEU A 180 -13.69 -6.56 9.43
N TYR A 181 -13.27 -7.81 9.62
CA TYR A 181 -14.11 -8.94 9.98
C TYR A 181 -13.67 -9.53 11.31
N SER A 182 -14.63 -9.71 12.21
CA SER A 182 -14.38 -10.12 13.59
C SER A 182 -14.00 -11.60 13.70
N GLN A 183 -13.23 -11.91 14.75
CA GLN A 183 -12.98 -13.28 15.15
C GLN A 183 -14.28 -13.95 15.63
N VAL A 184 -14.45 -15.23 15.30
CA VAL A 184 -15.53 -16.10 15.76
C VAL A 184 -14.94 -17.37 16.39
N ASN A 185 -15.71 -18.07 17.22
CA ASN A 185 -15.23 -19.29 17.88
C ASN A 185 -15.12 -20.47 16.90
N GLU A 186 -16.07 -20.56 15.98
CA GLU A 186 -16.14 -21.61 14.97
C GLU A 186 -16.78 -21.07 13.68
N LEU A 187 -16.35 -21.59 12.54
CA LEU A 187 -16.98 -21.36 11.25
C LEU A 187 -16.77 -22.57 10.34
N SER A 188 -17.86 -23.17 9.85
CA SER A 188 -17.80 -24.29 8.88
C SER A 188 -16.90 -25.47 9.32
N GLY A 189 -16.90 -25.82 10.61
CA GLY A 189 -16.06 -26.89 11.18
C GLY A 189 -14.61 -26.51 11.45
N TYR A 190 -14.24 -25.23 11.27
CA TYR A 190 -12.97 -24.66 11.70
C TYR A 190 -13.15 -24.00 13.05
N ALA A 191 -12.36 -24.42 14.03
CA ALA A 191 -12.24 -23.80 15.35
C ALA A 191 -10.76 -23.76 15.74
N ALA A 192 -10.42 -23.02 16.80
CA ALA A 192 -9.08 -23.08 17.37
C ALA A 192 -8.73 -24.54 17.72
N GLY A 193 -7.57 -25.00 17.27
CA GLY A 193 -7.13 -26.40 17.43
C GLY A 193 -7.42 -27.30 16.23
N THR A 194 -8.29 -26.93 15.29
CA THR A 194 -8.57 -27.73 14.08
C THR A 194 -7.29 -27.96 13.28
N LEU A 195 -7.08 -29.21 12.86
CA LEU A 195 -5.99 -29.58 11.95
C LEU A 195 -6.39 -29.23 10.51
N VAL A 196 -5.53 -28.47 9.86
CA VAL A 196 -5.73 -28.01 8.49
C VAL A 196 -4.48 -28.26 7.67
N ALA A 197 -4.64 -28.40 6.36
CA ALA A 197 -3.52 -28.22 5.44
C ALA A 197 -3.80 -27.06 4.50
N GLU A 198 -2.75 -26.31 4.20
CA GLU A 198 -2.83 -25.25 3.20
C GLU A 198 -2.47 -25.79 1.80
N SER A 199 -2.75 -24.97 0.79
CA SER A 199 -2.61 -25.29 -0.64
C SER A 199 -1.24 -25.78 -1.11
N THR A 200 -0.15 -25.49 -0.41
CA THR A 200 1.20 -26.01 -0.69
C THR A 200 1.49 -27.31 0.04
N GLY A 201 0.58 -27.80 0.88
CA GLY A 201 0.64 -29.09 1.56
C GLY A 201 1.28 -29.06 2.94
N LEU A 202 1.51 -27.88 3.53
CA LEU A 202 1.90 -27.77 4.92
C LEU A 202 0.70 -28.04 5.83
N SER A 203 0.90 -28.92 6.80
CA SER A 203 -0.03 -29.13 7.90
C SER A 203 0.13 -28.03 8.94
N GLY A 204 -0.99 -27.58 9.48
CA GLY A 204 -1.03 -26.55 10.50
C GLY A 204 -2.20 -26.74 11.47
N ARG A 205 -2.17 -25.93 12.53
CA ARG A 205 -3.22 -25.90 13.54
C ARG A 205 -3.84 -24.52 13.58
N VAL A 206 -5.16 -24.45 13.41
CA VAL A 206 -5.91 -23.18 13.48
C VAL A 206 -5.75 -22.55 14.86
N THR A 207 -5.45 -21.25 14.89
CA THR A 207 -5.35 -20.44 16.12
C THR A 207 -6.49 -19.42 16.19
N MET A 208 -6.96 -18.91 15.06
CA MET A 208 -8.07 -17.95 14.97
C MET A 208 -8.94 -18.22 13.75
N VAL A 209 -10.23 -17.94 13.88
CA VAL A 209 -11.25 -18.07 12.82
C VAL A 209 -12.01 -16.76 12.72
N PHE A 210 -12.32 -16.29 11.50
CA PHE A 210 -12.97 -15.01 11.27
C PHE A 210 -14.24 -15.17 10.43
N GLU A 211 -15.23 -14.31 10.66
CA GLU A 211 -16.57 -14.39 10.05
C GLU A 211 -16.59 -14.36 8.50
N ASN A 212 -15.52 -13.88 7.86
CA ASN A 212 -15.40 -13.85 6.40
C ASN A 212 -14.76 -15.11 5.79
N GLY A 213 -14.56 -16.16 6.58
CA GLY A 213 -13.90 -17.39 6.12
C GLY A 213 -12.38 -17.29 6.09
N THR A 214 -11.79 -16.33 6.80
CA THR A 214 -10.34 -16.33 7.06
C THR A 214 -10.04 -17.19 8.28
N VAL A 215 -8.91 -17.88 8.26
CA VAL A 215 -8.30 -18.47 9.47
C VAL A 215 -6.85 -18.04 9.57
N ALA A 216 -6.36 -17.93 10.80
CA ALA A 216 -4.93 -17.94 11.06
C ALA A 216 -4.58 -19.33 11.60
N ALA A 217 -3.50 -19.93 11.09
CA ALA A 217 -3.02 -21.22 11.56
C ALA A 217 -1.50 -21.19 11.73
N GLU A 218 -1.01 -21.91 12.73
CA GLU A 218 0.42 -22.13 12.95
C GLU A 218 0.86 -23.31 12.08
N TYR A 219 1.80 -23.06 11.18
CA TYR A 219 2.40 -24.06 10.30
C TYR A 219 3.85 -24.29 10.70
N LYS A 220 4.25 -25.55 10.71
CA LYS A 220 5.63 -25.96 10.92
C LYS A 220 6.29 -26.24 9.57
N TYR A 221 7.49 -25.74 9.37
CA TYR A 221 8.27 -25.98 8.16
C TYR A 221 9.76 -26.10 8.49
N SER A 222 10.50 -26.79 7.63
CA SER A 222 11.95 -26.96 7.78
C SER A 222 12.70 -26.00 6.87
N TYR A 223 13.67 -25.28 7.41
CA TYR A 223 14.59 -24.42 6.67
C TYR A 223 16.01 -24.61 7.21
N GLU A 224 16.96 -24.99 6.36
CA GLU A 224 18.36 -25.26 6.76
C GLU A 224 18.45 -26.21 7.98
N ASP A 225 17.72 -27.33 7.92
CA ASP A 225 17.61 -28.35 8.99
C ASP A 225 17.06 -27.84 10.34
N LYS A 226 16.49 -26.63 10.37
CA LYS A 226 15.80 -26.08 11.53
C LYS A 226 14.30 -26.14 11.33
N GLU A 227 13.58 -26.62 12.34
CA GLU A 227 12.13 -26.50 12.40
C GLU A 227 11.76 -25.08 12.82
N LEU A 228 10.97 -24.41 11.99
CA LEU A 228 10.43 -23.09 12.23
C LEU A 228 8.91 -23.19 12.30
N ALA A 229 8.30 -22.30 13.09
CA ALA A 229 6.86 -22.13 13.15
C ALA A 229 6.50 -20.72 12.66
N ALA A 230 5.45 -20.60 11.87
CA ALA A 230 4.90 -19.32 11.47
C ALA A 230 3.37 -19.37 11.51
N THR A 231 2.78 -18.30 12.05
CA THR A 231 1.33 -18.09 11.94
C THR A 231 1.03 -17.43 10.60
N ILE A 232 0.23 -18.11 9.79
CA ILE A 232 -0.12 -17.68 8.44
C ILE A 232 -1.64 -17.56 8.35
N ALA A 233 -2.10 -16.46 7.77
CA ALA A 233 -3.50 -16.26 7.42
C ALA A 233 -3.82 -16.94 6.08
N ALA A 234 -4.96 -17.63 6.01
CA ALA A 234 -5.45 -18.30 4.82
C ALA A 234 -6.97 -18.19 4.70
N LYS A 235 -7.49 -18.25 3.48
CA LYS A 235 -8.92 -18.38 3.20
C LYS A 235 -9.34 -19.84 3.30
N ILE A 236 -10.47 -20.11 3.95
CA ILE A 236 -11.14 -21.42 3.92
C ILE A 236 -11.60 -21.72 2.48
N PHE A 237 -11.13 -22.84 1.94
CA PHE A 237 -11.54 -23.30 0.61
C PHE A 237 -13.06 -23.48 0.53
N GLY A 238 -13.68 -22.91 -0.49
CA GLY A 238 -15.11 -23.08 -0.74
C GLY A 238 -16.01 -22.40 0.28
N PHE A 239 -15.47 -21.49 1.11
CA PHE A 239 -16.26 -20.73 2.07
C PHE A 239 -17.40 -19.93 1.40
N ASP A 240 -17.12 -19.34 0.24
CA ASP A 240 -18.11 -18.72 -0.63
C ASP A 240 -18.43 -19.68 -1.79
N PRO A 241 -19.62 -20.31 -1.81
CA PRO A 241 -20.00 -21.26 -2.85
C PRO A 241 -19.95 -20.65 -4.26
N ALA A 242 -20.20 -19.34 -4.39
CA ALA A 242 -20.14 -18.64 -5.67
C ALA A 242 -18.71 -18.56 -6.24
N ARG A 243 -17.69 -18.79 -5.40
CA ARG A 243 -16.26 -18.72 -5.76
C ARG A 243 -15.55 -20.08 -5.75
N ILE A 244 -16.27 -21.19 -5.61
CA ILE A 244 -15.62 -22.51 -5.52
C ILE A 244 -14.74 -22.82 -6.73
N ALA A 245 -15.19 -22.49 -7.95
CA ALA A 245 -14.39 -22.71 -9.16
C ALA A 245 -13.11 -21.84 -9.20
N GLN A 246 -13.17 -20.63 -8.63
CA GLN A 246 -12.01 -19.76 -8.47
C GLN A 246 -11.04 -20.33 -7.42
N ASP A 247 -11.57 -20.85 -6.32
CA ASP A 247 -10.76 -21.49 -5.27
C ASP A 247 -10.06 -22.74 -5.80
N GLU A 248 -10.74 -23.58 -6.58
CA GLU A 248 -10.12 -24.73 -7.26
C GLU A 248 -8.97 -24.30 -8.17
N ALA A 249 -9.19 -23.29 -9.02
CA ALA A 249 -8.17 -22.77 -9.92
C ALA A 249 -6.98 -22.18 -9.15
N THR A 250 -7.24 -21.46 -8.07
CA THR A 250 -6.21 -20.88 -7.20
C THR A 250 -5.40 -21.97 -6.51
N TRP A 251 -6.05 -23.01 -5.98
CA TRP A 251 -5.35 -24.13 -5.35
C TRP A 251 -4.44 -24.85 -6.35
N ILE A 252 -4.94 -25.17 -7.55
CA ILE A 252 -4.16 -25.80 -8.63
C ILE A 252 -2.96 -24.92 -9.02
N HIS A 253 -3.18 -23.61 -9.13
CA HIS A 253 -2.11 -22.66 -9.43
C HIS A 253 -1.01 -22.67 -8.36
N LEU A 254 -1.38 -22.67 -7.07
CA LEU A 254 -0.42 -22.73 -5.96
C LEU A 254 0.36 -24.04 -5.92
N LEU A 255 -0.27 -25.16 -6.30
CA LEU A 255 0.43 -26.43 -6.49
C LEU A 255 1.44 -26.36 -7.65
N GLU A 256 1.10 -25.72 -8.78
CA GLU A 256 2.06 -25.50 -9.86
C GLU A 256 3.25 -24.63 -9.38
N GLN A 257 2.99 -23.57 -8.63
CA GLN A 257 4.06 -22.73 -8.07
C GLN A 257 4.99 -23.53 -7.15
N ARG A 258 4.43 -24.43 -6.34
CA ARG A 258 5.22 -25.37 -5.53
C ARG A 258 6.12 -26.25 -6.40
N VAL A 259 5.58 -26.88 -7.45
CA VAL A 259 6.36 -27.71 -8.39
C VAL A 259 7.50 -26.91 -9.02
N LEU A 260 7.23 -25.67 -9.43
CA LEU A 260 8.26 -24.78 -10.02
C LEU A 260 9.33 -24.37 -9.00
N ALA A 261 8.95 -24.12 -7.74
CA ALA A 261 9.89 -23.79 -6.68
C ALA A 261 10.84 -24.97 -6.37
N GLU A 262 10.28 -26.19 -6.27
CA GLU A 262 11.04 -27.42 -6.06
C GLU A 262 12.03 -27.68 -7.22
N LYS A 263 11.59 -27.50 -8.47
CA LYS A 263 12.46 -27.66 -9.66
C LYS A 263 13.61 -26.68 -9.72
N ASN A 264 13.33 -25.39 -9.46
CA ASN A 264 14.34 -24.35 -9.65
C ASN A 264 15.26 -24.19 -8.44
N LYS A 265 14.93 -24.78 -7.27
CA LYS A 265 15.57 -24.47 -5.97
C LYS A 265 15.40 -23.01 -5.52
N TRP A 266 14.40 -22.31 -6.06
CA TRP A 266 14.08 -20.94 -5.64
C TRP A 266 13.01 -21.01 -4.56
N TYR A 267 13.43 -21.14 -3.30
CA TYR A 267 12.52 -20.99 -2.16
C TYR A 267 12.33 -19.50 -1.83
N ARG A 268 11.74 -18.76 -2.76
CA ARG A 268 11.14 -17.45 -2.46
C ARG A 268 9.68 -17.49 -2.86
N PHE A 269 8.91 -18.18 -2.04
CA PHE A 269 7.45 -18.04 -2.05
C PHE A 269 7.16 -16.58 -1.75
N ASN A 270 6.88 -15.78 -2.79
CA ASN A 270 6.59 -14.35 -2.66
C ASN A 270 5.20 -14.18 -2.02
N GLY A 271 5.17 -14.32 -0.70
CA GLY A 271 4.14 -13.83 0.20
C GLY A 271 2.85 -14.67 0.26
N PRO A 272 2.20 -14.73 1.45
CA PRO A 272 0.97 -15.49 1.72
C PRO A 272 -0.30 -14.90 1.08
N ARG A 273 -0.21 -14.16 -0.02
CA ARG A 273 -1.41 -13.56 -0.64
C ARG A 273 -2.22 -14.65 -1.35
N GLY A 274 -3.35 -15.02 -0.75
CA GLY A 274 -4.31 -15.93 -1.36
C GLY A 274 -4.09 -17.41 -1.07
N LEU A 275 -3.41 -17.75 0.05
CA LEU A 275 -3.38 -19.14 0.51
C LEU A 275 -4.79 -19.63 0.80
N LEU A 276 -5.05 -20.86 0.36
CA LEU A 276 -6.27 -21.58 0.67
C LEU A 276 -5.96 -22.66 1.68
N THR A 277 -6.92 -22.98 2.53
CA THR A 277 -6.80 -24.02 3.54
C THR A 277 -8.04 -24.91 3.58
N ALA A 278 -7.82 -26.17 3.92
CA ALA A 278 -8.85 -27.19 4.07
C ALA A 278 -8.60 -27.99 5.35
N VAL A 279 -9.67 -28.45 6.02
CA VAL A 279 -9.57 -29.41 7.12
C VAL A 279 -8.88 -30.69 6.62
N GLU A 280 -7.93 -31.22 7.39
CA GLU A 280 -7.11 -32.36 6.96
C GLU A 280 -7.93 -33.60 6.59
N SER A 281 -8.98 -33.89 7.36
CA SER A 281 -9.88 -35.03 7.09
C SER A 281 -10.62 -34.93 5.75
N GLY A 282 -10.81 -33.71 5.22
CA GLY A 282 -11.45 -33.46 3.93
C GLY A 282 -10.49 -33.45 2.74
N LEU A 283 -9.16 -33.47 2.99
CA LEU A 283 -8.17 -33.35 1.92
C LEU A 283 -8.26 -34.44 0.85
N PRO A 284 -8.51 -35.73 1.15
CA PRO A 284 -8.61 -36.74 0.10
C PRO A 284 -9.73 -36.45 -0.91
N ALA A 285 -10.89 -36.01 -0.43
CA ALA A 285 -12.03 -35.64 -1.28
C ALA A 285 -11.73 -34.38 -2.11
N LEU A 286 -11.14 -33.35 -1.48
CA LEU A 286 -10.73 -32.14 -2.17
C LEU A 286 -9.70 -32.45 -3.26
N LYS A 287 -8.69 -33.27 -2.97
CA LYS A 287 -7.68 -33.66 -3.96
C LYS A 287 -8.30 -34.36 -5.16
N ALA A 288 -9.23 -35.28 -4.95
CA ALA A 288 -9.97 -35.94 -6.02
C ALA A 288 -10.77 -34.93 -6.87
N GLN A 289 -11.44 -33.96 -6.23
CA GLN A 289 -12.16 -32.89 -6.91
C GLN A 289 -11.23 -32.02 -7.77
N LEU A 290 -10.09 -31.58 -7.21
CA LEU A 290 -9.08 -30.78 -7.92
C LEU A 290 -8.47 -31.55 -9.09
N ALA A 291 -8.21 -32.86 -8.93
CA ALA A 291 -7.71 -33.71 -10.01
C ALA A 291 -8.73 -33.82 -11.14
N ALA A 292 -10.01 -34.05 -10.82
CA ALA A 292 -11.08 -34.08 -11.80
C ALA A 292 -11.24 -32.74 -12.53
N ARG A 293 -11.08 -31.61 -11.81
CA ARG A 293 -11.09 -30.26 -12.38
C ARG A 293 -9.93 -30.07 -13.36
N LEU A 294 -8.71 -30.42 -12.97
CA LEU A 294 -7.51 -30.29 -13.81
C LEU A 294 -7.57 -31.21 -15.04
N ALA A 295 -8.18 -32.39 -14.93
CA ALA A 295 -8.43 -33.26 -16.08
C ALA A 295 -9.37 -32.63 -17.10
N ARG A 296 -10.41 -31.91 -16.65
CA ARG A 296 -11.35 -31.18 -17.53
C ARG A 296 -10.76 -29.90 -18.10
N GLU A 297 -9.89 -29.22 -17.35
CA GLU A 297 -9.24 -27.97 -17.79
C GLU A 297 -7.71 -28.02 -17.64
N PRO A 298 -7.02 -28.73 -18.56
CA PRO A 298 -5.56 -28.90 -18.48
C PRO A 298 -4.77 -27.59 -18.53
N ARG A 299 -5.35 -26.54 -19.11
CA ARG A 299 -4.79 -25.18 -19.25
C ARG A 299 -4.60 -24.43 -17.93
N LEU A 300 -5.14 -24.95 -16.82
CA LEU A 300 -4.92 -24.39 -15.48
C LEU A 300 -3.47 -24.51 -15.03
N VAL A 301 -2.69 -25.37 -15.67
CA VAL A 301 -1.24 -25.56 -15.46
C VAL A 301 -0.51 -25.30 -16.78
N ARG A 302 0.61 -24.58 -16.76
CA ARG A 302 1.25 -24.01 -17.96
C ARG A 302 1.92 -25.04 -18.87
N SER A 303 2.34 -26.18 -18.32
CA SER A 303 3.03 -27.22 -19.08
C SER A 303 2.55 -28.62 -18.70
N ASP A 304 2.62 -29.55 -19.65
CA ASP A 304 2.26 -30.96 -19.43
C ASP A 304 3.11 -31.62 -18.34
N GLU A 305 4.39 -31.24 -18.27
CA GLU A 305 5.33 -31.69 -17.26
C GLU A 305 4.91 -31.21 -15.85
N ASN A 306 4.57 -29.93 -15.70
CA ASN A 306 4.06 -29.40 -14.42
C ASN A 306 2.71 -30.03 -14.08
N ARG A 307 1.83 -30.23 -15.07
CA ARG A 307 0.51 -30.84 -14.86
C ARG A 307 0.65 -32.25 -14.30
N SER A 308 1.58 -33.03 -14.84
CA SER A 308 1.87 -34.38 -14.37
C SER A 308 2.35 -34.40 -12.92
N ALA A 309 3.23 -33.45 -12.56
CA ALA A 309 3.68 -33.29 -11.18
C ALA A 309 2.56 -32.84 -10.23
N VAL A 310 1.70 -31.89 -10.65
CA VAL A 310 0.53 -31.46 -9.86
C VAL A 310 -0.44 -32.63 -9.64
N LEU A 311 -0.73 -33.42 -10.69
CA LEU A 311 -1.59 -34.60 -10.57
C LEU A 311 -1.00 -35.65 -9.62
N ALA A 312 0.32 -35.83 -9.61
CA ALA A 312 0.99 -36.69 -8.65
C ALA A 312 0.80 -36.20 -7.19
N ILE A 313 0.92 -34.89 -6.92
CA ILE A 313 0.66 -34.32 -5.58
C ILE A 313 -0.80 -34.51 -5.14
N LEU A 314 -1.73 -34.41 -6.10
CA LEU A 314 -3.15 -34.67 -5.90
C LEU A 314 -3.48 -36.17 -5.73
N GLY A 315 -2.51 -37.08 -5.90
CA GLY A 315 -2.73 -38.52 -5.80
C GLY A 315 -3.52 -39.11 -6.97
N ALA A 316 -3.61 -38.40 -8.09
CA ALA A 316 -4.24 -38.89 -9.31
C ALA A 316 -3.23 -39.71 -10.13
N ALA A 317 -3.69 -40.81 -10.74
CA ALA A 317 -2.88 -41.55 -11.71
C ALA A 317 -2.44 -40.59 -12.84
N THR A 318 -1.17 -40.63 -13.20
CA THR A 318 -0.63 -39.79 -14.27
C THR A 318 -1.39 -40.13 -15.56
N PRO A 319 -2.09 -39.18 -16.20
CA PRO A 319 -2.82 -39.47 -17.41
C PRO A 319 -1.82 -39.94 -18.46
N THR A 320 -2.04 -41.14 -18.99
CA THR A 320 -1.27 -41.64 -20.13
C THR A 320 -1.41 -40.62 -21.25
N PRO A 321 -0.32 -40.08 -21.81
CA PRO A 321 -0.41 -39.12 -22.90
C PRO A 321 -1.28 -39.71 -24.00
N ALA A 322 -2.28 -38.94 -24.45
CA ALA A 322 -3.16 -39.39 -25.51
C ALA A 322 -2.30 -39.74 -26.73
N PRO A 323 -2.41 -40.97 -27.27
CA PRO A 323 -1.66 -41.35 -28.46
C PRO A 323 -2.05 -40.41 -29.60
N GLY A 324 -1.13 -39.52 -29.99
CA GLY A 324 -1.34 -38.55 -31.07
C GLY A 324 -1.18 -37.07 -30.71
N ALA A 325 -0.91 -36.71 -29.46
CA ALA A 325 -0.40 -35.37 -29.16
C ALA A 325 1.05 -35.27 -29.64
N GLY A 326 1.22 -34.94 -30.93
CA GLY A 326 2.53 -34.73 -31.54
C GLY A 326 3.36 -33.75 -30.72
N GLU A 327 4.67 -34.00 -30.66
CA GLU A 327 5.64 -33.08 -30.04
C GLU A 327 5.31 -31.64 -30.45
N PRO A 328 5.27 -30.68 -29.50
CA PRO A 328 5.20 -29.28 -29.86
C PRO A 328 6.38 -29.01 -30.80
N THR A 329 6.07 -28.75 -32.06
CA THR A 329 7.05 -28.41 -33.09
C THR A 329 7.96 -27.35 -32.50
N LYS A 330 9.25 -27.68 -32.38
CA LYS A 330 10.29 -26.73 -31.97
C LYS A 330 10.04 -25.42 -32.71
N PRO A 331 10.02 -24.26 -32.03
CA PRO A 331 9.87 -22.99 -32.72
C PRO A 331 10.95 -22.94 -33.81
N VAL A 332 10.49 -22.84 -35.06
CA VAL A 332 11.37 -22.66 -36.21
C VAL A 332 12.15 -21.40 -35.95
N THR A 333 13.40 -21.56 -35.56
CA THR A 333 14.36 -20.48 -35.46
C THR A 333 14.53 -19.95 -36.86
N LYS A 334 13.92 -18.78 -37.15
CA LYS A 334 14.21 -18.06 -38.39
C LYS A 334 15.73 -17.89 -38.48
N PRO A 335 16.38 -18.32 -39.57
CA PRO A 335 17.79 -18.03 -39.76
C PRO A 335 17.97 -16.52 -39.72
N GLY A 336 18.88 -16.07 -38.86
CA GLY A 336 19.26 -14.68 -38.74
C GLY A 336 19.64 -14.13 -40.10
N ARG A 337 18.97 -13.04 -40.50
CA ARG A 337 19.34 -12.23 -41.65
C ARG A 337 20.73 -11.66 -41.36
N ARG A 338 21.77 -12.23 -41.95
CA ARG A 338 23.07 -11.58 -42.09
C ARG A 338 22.96 -10.57 -43.23
N GLY A 339 23.39 -9.34 -42.98
CA GLY A 339 23.90 -8.33 -43.92
C GLY A 339 23.02 -7.96 -45.12
N ASP A 340 22.52 -6.74 -45.15
CA ASP A 340 23.27 -5.60 -45.71
C ASP A 340 22.92 -4.34 -44.90
#